data_AF-A0AAW9SHG6-F1
#
_entry.id   AF-A0AAW9SHG6-F1
#
_cell.length_a   1.000
_cell.length_b   1.000
_cell.length_c   1.000
_cell.angle_alpha   90.00
_cell.angle_beta   90.00
_cell.angle_gamma   90.00
#
_symmetry.space_group_name_H-M   'P 1'
#
loop_
_entity.id
_entity.type
_entity.pdbx_description
1 polymer ?
#
loop_
_entity_poly.entity_id
_entity_poly.type
_entity_poly.pdbx_seq_one_letter_code
_entity_poly.pdbx_strand_id
1 'polypeptide(L)'
;MSPLELDGPDGRGGYRVALRGGETHGLIPAELVADQTGSTAQTDAEEWIAAQASEIAQALETLSRGRTPPAPFDRIQLTGAAT
;
A
#
# COMPACT_ATOMS: atom_id res chain seq x y z
N MET A 1 -16.15 6.83 -1.95
CA MET A 1 -14.92 7.65 -2.02
C MET A 1 -13.78 6.79 -1.50
N SER A 2 -12.67 6.69 -2.22
CA SER A 2 -11.54 5.86 -1.82
C SER A 2 -10.78 6.47 -0.63
N PRO A 3 -10.42 5.69 0.40
CA PRO A 3 -9.69 6.16 1.58
C PRO A 3 -8.17 6.29 1.35
N LEU A 4 -7.70 5.89 0.17
CA LEU A 4 -6.29 5.78 -0.19
C LEU A 4 -5.99 6.66 -1.40
N GLU A 5 -4.83 7.31 -1.39
CA GLU A 5 -4.26 8.04 -2.52
C GLU A 5 -2.99 7.32 -2.98
N LEU A 6 -2.90 7.00 -4.28
CA LEU A 6 -1.70 6.38 -4.87
C LEU A 6 -0.75 7.50 -5.31
N ASP A 7 0.45 7.54 -4.71
CA ASP A 7 1.49 8.52 -5.00
C ASP A 7 2.37 8.08 -6.21
N GLY A 8 2.23 6.83 -6.63
CA GLY A 8 2.91 6.25 -7.81
C GLY A 8 4.06 5.31 -7.43
N PRO A 9 4.83 4.83 -8.43
CA PRO A 9 5.95 3.93 -8.17
C PRO A 9 7.12 4.66 -7.47
N ASP A 10 7.69 4.06 -6.43
CA ASP A 10 8.84 4.59 -5.66
C ASP A 10 10.16 4.66 -6.48
N GLY A 11 10.19 4.04 -7.66
CA GLY A 11 11.41 3.87 -8.47
C GLY A 11 12.33 2.74 -7.98
N ARG A 12 12.05 2.14 -6.82
CA ARG A 12 12.76 0.95 -6.27
C ARG A 12 11.96 -0.34 -6.31
N GLY A 13 10.84 -0.39 -7.04
CA GLY A 13 10.03 -1.60 -7.18
C GLY A 13 8.91 -1.74 -6.15
N GLY A 14 8.31 -0.63 -5.71
CA GLY A 14 7.10 -0.63 -4.89
C GLY A 14 6.19 0.55 -5.22
N TYR A 15 4.96 0.51 -4.74
CA TYR A 15 3.92 1.52 -4.94
C TYR A 15 3.70 2.29 -3.64
N ARG A 16 3.85 3.62 -3.69
CA ARG A 16 3.62 4.48 -2.54
C ARG A 16 2.14 4.82 -2.43
N VAL A 17 1.62 4.70 -1.23
CA VAL A 17 0.22 4.97 -0.92
C VAL A 17 0.11 5.83 0.33
N ALA A 18 -0.84 6.75 0.33
CA ALA A 18 -1.12 7.62 1.45
C ALA A 18 -2.56 7.41 1.93
N LEU A 19 -2.76 7.45 3.25
CA LEU A 19 -4.11 7.58 3.81
C LEU A 19 -4.63 8.98 3.53
N ARG A 20 -5.84 9.07 2.98
CA ARG A 20 -6.45 10.34 2.61
C ARG A 20 -6.60 11.23 3.84
N GLY A 21 -5.96 12.39 3.82
CA GLY A 21 -6.02 13.39 4.89
C GLY A 21 -5.07 13.15 6.08
N GLY A 22 -4.07 12.28 5.95
CA GLY A 22 -3.10 12.01 7.01
C GLY A 22 -1.64 12.02 6.55
N GLU A 23 -0.73 12.00 7.52
CA GLU A 23 0.72 11.94 7.33
C GLU A 23 1.23 10.49 7.16
N THR A 24 0.32 9.51 7.19
CA THR A 24 0.67 8.08 7.15
C THR A 24 0.86 7.61 5.72
N HIS A 25 2.11 7.32 5.38
CA HIS A 25 2.52 6.79 4.09
C HIS A 25 2.95 5.34 4.20
N GLY A 26 2.59 4.56 3.19
CA GLY A 26 2.96 3.17 3.03
C GLY A 26 3.66 2.91 1.70
N LEU A 27 4.45 1.85 1.69
CA LEU A 27 5.04 1.25 0.51
C LEU A 27 4.51 -0.18 0.39
N ILE A 28 3.86 -0.42 -0.74
CA ILE A 28 3.40 -1.73 -1.16
C ILE A 28 4.48 -2.31 -2.08
N PRO A 29 5.14 -3.42 -1.70
CA PRO A 29 6.17 -4.02 -2.57
C PRO A 29 5.53 -4.53 -3.88
N ALA A 30 6.17 -4.29 -5.02
CA ALA A 30 5.62 -4.73 -6.31
C ALA A 30 5.52 -6.26 -6.40
N GLU A 31 6.38 -7.00 -5.69
CA GLU A 31 6.31 -8.45 -5.57
C GLU A 31 5.01 -8.92 -4.91
N LEU A 32 4.51 -8.18 -3.91
CA LEU A 32 3.20 -8.47 -3.32
C LEU A 32 2.11 -8.33 -4.38
N VAL A 33 2.14 -7.22 -5.13
CA VAL A 33 1.12 -6.96 -6.14
C VAL A 33 1.19 -7.99 -7.27
N ALA A 34 2.40 -8.39 -7.67
CA ALA A 34 2.60 -9.41 -8.68
C ALA A 34 2.12 -10.80 -8.22
N ASP A 35 2.29 -11.15 -6.94
CA ASP A 35 1.75 -12.38 -6.36
C ASP A 35 0.21 -12.40 -6.35
N GLN A 36 -0.41 -11.23 -6.11
CA GLN A 36 -1.87 -11.10 -6.05
C GLN A 36 -2.54 -10.99 -7.42
N THR A 37 -1.88 -10.35 -8.38
CA THR A 37 -2.42 -10.13 -9.74
C THR A 37 -1.96 -11.19 -10.74
N GLY A 38 -0.85 -11.88 -10.47
CA GLY A 38 -0.15 -12.71 -11.45
C GLY A 38 0.52 -11.90 -12.57
N SER A 39 0.58 -10.56 -12.44
CA SER A 39 1.07 -9.63 -13.45
C SER A 39 2.11 -8.68 -12.87
N THR A 40 3.07 -8.28 -13.70
CA THR A 40 4.03 -7.20 -13.34
C THR A 40 3.68 -5.89 -14.04
N ALA A 41 2.57 -5.84 -14.77
CA ALA A 41 2.14 -4.63 -15.44
C ALA A 41 1.67 -3.60 -14.41
N GLN A 42 2.07 -2.35 -14.63
CA GLN A 42 1.72 -1.25 -13.75
C GLN A 42 0.21 -1.04 -13.65
N THR A 43 -0.51 -1.14 -14.77
CA THR A 43 -1.97 -0.95 -14.79
C THR A 43 -2.70 -1.97 -13.92
N ASP A 44 -2.35 -3.25 -14.00
CA ASP A 44 -2.93 -4.30 -13.14
C ASP A 44 -2.66 -4.01 -11.65
N ALA A 45 -1.46 -3.49 -11.34
CA ALA A 45 -1.10 -3.14 -9.99
C ALA A 45 -1.90 -1.94 -9.47
N GLU A 46 -2.08 -0.90 -10.28
CA GLU A 46 -2.90 0.26 -9.95
C GLU A 46 -4.37 -0.14 -9.75
N GLU A 47 -4.92 -1.00 -10.61
CA GLU A 47 -6.28 -1.52 -10.49
C GLU A 47 -6.45 -2.36 -9.23
N TRP A 48 -5.48 -3.22 -8.91
CA TRP A 48 -5.50 -4.01 -7.67
C TRP A 48 -5.41 -3.13 -6.42
N ILE A 49 -4.51 -2.14 -6.40
CA ILE A 49 -4.39 -1.20 -5.28
C ILE A 49 -5.68 -0.41 -5.10
N ALA A 50 -6.30 0.04 -6.19
CA ALA A 50 -7.57 0.75 -6.15
C ALA A 50 -8.71 -0.13 -5.63
N ALA A 51 -8.78 -1.39 -6.06
CA ALA A 51 -9.74 -2.37 -5.57
C ALA A 51 -9.54 -2.70 -4.08
N GLN A 52 -8.29 -2.72 -3.62
CA GLN A 52 -7.90 -3.07 -2.25
C GLN A 52 -7.74 -1.85 -1.33
N ALA A 53 -8.13 -0.65 -1.78
CA ALA A 53 -7.87 0.60 -1.07
C ALA A 53 -8.34 0.60 0.40
N SER A 54 -9.48 -0.02 0.69
CA SER A 54 -10.03 -0.12 2.05
C SER A 54 -9.23 -1.08 2.96
N GLU A 55 -8.73 -2.18 2.41
CA GLU A 55 -7.93 -3.16 3.17
C GLU A 55 -6.51 -2.65 3.40
N ILE A 56 -5.91 -2.03 2.38
CA ILE A 56 -4.62 -1.34 2.47
C ILE A 56 -4.69 -0.22 3.52
N ALA A 57 -5.76 0.57 3.52
CA ALA A 57 -5.96 1.62 4.52
C ALA A 57 -5.98 1.05 5.96
N GLN A 58 -6.74 -0.02 6.19
CA GLN A 58 -6.78 -0.70 7.49
C GLN A 58 -5.41 -1.30 7.87
N ALA A 59 -4.65 -1.81 6.90
CA ALA A 59 -3.32 -2.33 7.12
C ALA A 59 -2.35 -1.22 7.57
N LEU A 60 -2.39 -0.06 6.90
CA LEU A 60 -1.60 1.12 7.28
C LEU A 60 -1.98 1.65 8.67
N GLU A 61 -3.27 1.69 9.01
CA GLU A 61 -3.72 2.03 10.37
C GLU A 61 -3.26 1.02 11.42
N THR A 62 -3.22 -0.26 11.07
CA THR A 62 -2.73 -1.32 11.97
C THR A 62 -1.23 -1.16 12.22
N LEU A 63 -0.46 -0.92 11.16
CA LEU A 63 0.97 -0.62 11.23
C LEU A 63 1.25 0.65 12.03
N SER A 64 0.47 1.72 11.83
CA SER A 64 0.66 3.00 12.54
C SER A 64 0.40 2.88 14.04
N ARG A 65 -0.39 1.89 14.46
CA ARG A 65 -0.63 1.52 15.86
C ARG A 65 0.42 0.54 16.41
N GLY A 66 1.49 0.26 15.67
CA GLY A 66 2.56 -0.67 16.07
C GLY A 66 2.15 -2.14 16.04
N ARG A 67 1.07 -2.49 15.32
CA ARG A 67 0.62 -3.87 15.14
C ARG A 67 0.96 -4.36 13.73
N THR A 68 1.01 -5.67 13.56
CA THR A 68 1.20 -6.30 12.25
C THR A 68 -0.18 -6.59 11.61
N PRO A 69 -0.45 -6.10 10.39
CA PRO A 69 -1.67 -6.45 9.66
C PRO A 69 -1.64 -7.91 9.19
N PRO A 70 -2.81 -8.50 8.88
CA PRO A 70 -2.87 -9.86 8.36
C PRO A 70 -2.32 -9.96 6.94
N ALA A 71 -1.94 -11.17 6.54
CA ALA A 71 -1.57 -11.47 5.17
C ALA A 71 -2.74 -11.17 4.20
N PRO A 72 -2.45 -10.68 2.98
CA PRO A 72 -1.12 -10.50 2.40
C PRO A 72 -0.48 -9.14 2.74
N PHE A 73 -1.17 -8.27 3.49
CA PHE A 73 -0.74 -6.90 3.77
C PHE A 73 0.35 -6.78 4.85
N ASP A 74 0.75 -7.88 5.48
CA ASP A 74 1.86 -7.95 6.44
C ASP A 74 3.20 -7.50 5.84
N ARG A 75 3.33 -7.53 4.51
CA ARG A 75 4.52 -7.11 3.76
C ARG A 75 4.57 -5.60 3.47
N ILE A 76 3.49 -4.87 3.74
CA ILE A 76 3.46 -3.42 3.56
C ILE A 76 4.36 -2.75 4.61
N GLN A 77 5.12 -1.76 4.19
CA GLN A 77 6.00 -0.99 5.09
C GLN A 77 5.52 0.45 5.20
N LEU A 78 5.61 1.06 6.38
CA LEU A 78 5.40 2.50 6.52
C LEU A 78 6.65 3.26 6.03
N THR A 79 6.47 4.28 5.19
CA THR A 79 7.57 5.06 4.59
C THR A 79 7.68 6.50 5.07
N GLY A 80 6.76 6.98 5.89
CA GLY A 80 6.91 8.25 6.61
C GLY A 80 5.65 8.65 7.39
N ALA A 81 5.74 9.36 8.52
CA ALA A 81 6.95 9.92 9.15
C ALA A 81 7.00 9.71 10.69
N ALA A 82 8.19 9.39 11.19
CA ALA A 82 8.62 9.79 12.52
C ALA A 82 9.86 10.67 12.36
N THR A 83 9.67 11.94 12.00
CA THR A 83 10.50 13.10 12.37
C THR A 83 9.72 14.36 12.02
#